data_AF-A0AAW1KMD5-F1
#
_entry.id   AF-A0AAW1KMD5-F1
#
_cell.length_a   1.000
_cell.length_b   1.000
_cell.length_c   1.000
_cell.angle_alpha   90.00
_cell.angle_beta   90.00
_cell.angle_gamma   90.00
#
_symmetry.space_group_name_H-M   'P 1'
#
loop_
_entity.id
_entity.type
_entity.pdbx_description
1 polymer ?
#
loop_
_entity_poly.entity_id
_entity_poly.type
_entity_poly.pdbx_seq_one_letter_code
_entity_poly.pdbx_strand_id
1 'polypeptide(L)'
;MTIDKFGRFVSHTKTNLTAKRKSAEFPLTAEGDINAGKKRIRYVSDPIADQDCATKKYNDTKLAFLQKNSLKQVEALDTKLENLKTYFQNELSNLKSIVYNIQTEASFLVKAIEENINDRLDKEFKSIRKSIPNLSGLKAVVPASNVVVQNANK
;
A
#
# COMPACT_ATOMS: atom_id res chain seq x y z
N MET A 1 21.82 -77.62 5.61
CA MET A 1 22.40 -76.77 6.66
C MET A 1 23.89 -77.07 6.70
N THR A 2 24.72 -76.04 6.62
CA THR A 2 26.18 -76.22 6.69
C THR A 2 26.62 -75.74 8.06
N ILE A 3 27.41 -76.56 8.75
CA ILE A 3 28.01 -76.21 10.03
C ILE A 3 29.40 -75.64 9.71
N ASP A 4 29.74 -74.48 10.27
CA ASP A 4 31.09 -73.92 10.08
C ASP A 4 32.14 -74.71 10.87
N LYS A 5 33.42 -74.40 10.66
CA LYS A 5 34.55 -75.03 11.36
C LYS A 5 34.54 -74.82 12.89
N PHE A 6 33.56 -74.10 13.43
CA PHE A 6 33.36 -73.83 14.85
C PHE A 6 32.05 -74.42 15.39
N GLY A 7 31.37 -75.30 14.63
CA GLY A 7 30.16 -75.96 15.10
C GLY A 7 28.90 -75.10 15.03
N ARG A 8 28.96 -73.91 14.40
CA ARG A 8 27.82 -73.00 14.31
C ARG A 8 27.01 -73.32 13.07
N PHE A 9 25.69 -73.37 13.21
CA PHE A 9 24.79 -73.53 12.07
C PHE A 9 24.78 -72.25 11.23
N VAL A 10 25.28 -72.31 9.99
CA VAL A 10 25.21 -71.19 9.05
C VAL A 10 24.05 -71.44 8.09
N SER A 11 22.95 -70.71 8.31
CA SER A 11 21.81 -70.72 7.40
C SER A 11 21.99 -69.63 6.34
N HIS A 12 22.09 -70.03 5.07
CA HIS A 12 22.15 -69.11 3.92
C HIS A 12 20.77 -68.72 3.39
N THR A 13 19.69 -69.14 4.06
CA THR A 13 18.35 -68.66 3.73
C THR A 13 18.18 -67.25 4.28
N LYS A 14 17.72 -66.32 3.43
CA LYS A 14 17.24 -65.01 3.88
C LYS A 14 16.14 -65.26 4.90
N THR A 15 16.45 -65.17 6.19
CA THR A 15 15.45 -65.24 7.23
C THR A 15 14.67 -63.93 7.14
N ASN A 16 13.41 -64.00 6.70
CA ASN A 16 12.47 -63.00 7.15
C ASN A 16 12.49 -63.08 8.68
N LEU A 17 12.95 -62.04 9.36
CA LEU A 17 12.81 -61.88 10.81
C LEU A 17 11.32 -61.68 11.12
N THR A 18 10.51 -62.70 10.88
CA THR A 18 9.12 -62.74 11.35
C THR A 18 9.19 -63.29 12.76
N ALA A 19 9.50 -62.43 13.72
CA ALA A 19 9.50 -62.79 15.13
C ALA A 19 8.07 -63.15 15.57
N LYS A 20 7.67 -64.40 15.38
CA LYS A 20 6.60 -65.03 16.17
C LYS A 20 7.28 -65.92 17.21
N ARG A 21 8.05 -65.31 18.11
CA ARG A 21 8.49 -65.95 19.36
C ARG A 21 7.83 -65.20 20.51
N LYS A 22 7.23 -65.95 21.42
CA LYS A 22 6.52 -65.48 22.61
C LYS A 22 7.49 -64.60 23.44
N SER A 23 7.16 -63.31 23.55
CA SER A 23 7.59 -62.38 24.62
C SER A 23 9.10 -62.37 24.98
N ALA A 24 9.97 -62.08 24.02
CA ALA A 24 11.27 -61.50 24.30
C ALA A 24 11.49 -60.36 23.30
N GLU A 25 11.28 -59.12 23.75
CA GLU A 25 11.60 -57.92 22.98
C GLU A 25 13.13 -57.81 22.94
N PHE A 26 13.73 -58.11 21.80
CA PHE A 26 15.15 -57.86 21.57
C PHE A 26 15.28 -56.46 20.97
N PRO A 27 15.82 -55.47 21.71
CA PRO A 27 16.10 -54.17 21.12
C PRO A 27 17.11 -54.36 19.99
N LEU A 28 16.74 -53.91 18.79
CA LEU A 28 17.65 -53.83 17.65
C LEU A 28 18.36 -52.49 17.74
N THR A 29 19.59 -52.50 18.26
CA THR A 29 20.49 -51.35 18.18
C THR A 29 21.29 -51.47 16.89
N ALA A 30 21.05 -50.58 15.93
CA ALA A 30 21.93 -50.46 14.78
C ALA A 30 23.16 -49.64 15.18
N GLU A 31 24.35 -50.23 15.11
CA GLU A 31 25.63 -49.52 15.34
C GLU A 31 26.06 -48.69 14.10
N GLY A 32 25.13 -48.34 13.20
CA GLY A 32 25.38 -47.61 11.96
C GLY A 32 24.13 -47.32 11.15
N ASP A 33 24.30 -46.95 9.88
CA ASP A 33 23.21 -46.51 9.01
C ASP A 33 22.23 -47.64 8.65
N ILE A 34 20.93 -47.32 8.70
CA ILE A 34 19.87 -48.22 8.22
C ILE A 34 19.43 -47.79 6.82
N ASN A 35 19.74 -48.61 5.81
CA ASN A 35 19.25 -48.42 4.45
C ASN A 35 17.97 -49.22 4.21
N ALA A 36 16.83 -48.53 4.08
CA ALA A 36 15.53 -49.14 3.82
C ALA A 36 15.30 -49.53 2.34
N GLY A 37 16.27 -49.32 1.43
CA GLY A 37 16.18 -49.75 0.03
C GLY A 37 14.99 -49.15 -0.73
N LYS A 38 14.72 -47.85 -0.52
CA LYS A 38 13.53 -47.13 -1.05
C LYS A 38 12.18 -47.72 -0.60
N LYS A 39 12.16 -48.50 0.49
CA LYS A 39 10.93 -49.00 1.10
C LYS A 39 10.44 -48.06 2.20
N ARG A 40 9.15 -48.17 2.52
CA ARG A 40 8.51 -47.40 3.59
C ARG A 40 8.82 -48.04 4.94
N ILE A 41 9.16 -47.20 5.91
CA ILE A 41 9.13 -47.56 7.34
C ILE A 41 7.74 -47.20 7.86
N ARG A 42 7.06 -48.16 8.49
CA ARG A 42 5.67 -48.01 8.97
C ARG A 42 5.59 -48.39 10.44
N TYR A 43 4.51 -47.95 11.10
CA TYR A 43 4.28 -48.20 12.53
C TYR A 43 5.35 -47.58 13.44
N VAL A 44 5.82 -46.38 13.07
CA VAL A 44 6.69 -45.55 13.89
C VAL A 44 5.81 -44.62 14.72
N SER A 45 6.07 -44.53 16.02
CA SER A 45 5.39 -43.59 16.92
C SER A 45 5.83 -42.15 16.64
N ASP A 46 5.03 -41.17 17.06
CA ASP A 46 5.42 -39.76 16.94
C ASP A 46 6.66 -39.47 17.80
N PRO A 47 7.61 -38.63 17.32
CA PRO A 47 8.85 -38.35 18.02
C PRO A 47 8.61 -37.55 19.31
N ILE A 48 9.36 -37.89 20.36
CA ILE A 48 9.36 -37.20 21.67
C ILE A 48 10.69 -36.47 21.88
N ALA A 49 11.81 -37.10 21.52
CA ALA A 49 13.16 -36.54 21.61
C ALA A 49 13.67 -36.08 20.23
N ASP A 50 14.66 -35.18 20.23
CA ASP A 50 15.25 -34.64 19.01
C ASP A 50 15.95 -35.69 18.13
N GLN A 51 16.35 -36.81 18.72
CA GLN A 51 16.99 -37.93 18.00
C GLN A 51 15.99 -38.94 17.44
N ASP A 52 14.69 -38.78 17.73
CA ASP A 52 13.67 -39.70 17.25
C ASP A 52 13.41 -39.49 15.75
N CYS A 53 13.05 -40.57 15.06
CA CYS A 53 12.60 -40.48 13.68
C CYS A 53 11.23 -39.77 13.61
N ALA A 54 11.15 -38.67 12.87
CA ALA A 54 9.89 -37.96 12.68
C ALA A 54 8.94 -38.74 11.74
N THR A 55 7.68 -38.89 12.16
CA THR A 55 6.62 -39.39 11.28
C THR A 55 6.22 -38.29 10.28
N LYS A 56 5.74 -38.69 9.10
CA LYS A 56 5.19 -37.73 8.13
C LYS A 56 4.06 -36.89 8.75
N LYS A 57 3.18 -37.54 9.52
CA LYS A 57 2.04 -36.89 10.19
C LYS A 57 2.51 -35.81 11.16
N TYR A 58 3.54 -36.08 11.96
CA TYR A 58 4.12 -35.12 12.89
C TYR A 58 4.60 -33.86 12.16
N ASN A 59 5.39 -34.03 11.11
CA ASN A 59 5.91 -32.90 10.32
C ASN A 59 4.80 -32.13 9.60
N ASP A 60 3.86 -32.84 8.97
CA ASP A 60 2.72 -32.20 8.28
C ASP A 60 1.88 -31.36 9.27
N THR A 61 1.65 -31.87 10.48
CA THR A 61 0.87 -31.16 11.51
C THR A 61 1.59 -29.91 11.99
N LYS A 62 2.89 -29.98 12.27
CA LYS A 62 3.70 -28.81 12.64
C LYS A 62 3.73 -27.77 11.54
N LEU A 63 3.93 -28.20 10.29
CA LEU A 63 3.95 -27.30 9.14
C LEU A 63 2.59 -26.62 8.94
N ALA A 64 1.50 -27.38 9.01
CA ALA A 64 0.14 -26.83 8.89
C ALA A 64 -0.18 -25.82 10.00
N PHE A 65 0.29 -26.07 11.23
CA PHE A 65 0.14 -25.13 12.34
C PHE A 65 0.88 -23.81 12.08
N LEU A 66 2.14 -23.89 11.63
CA LEU A 66 2.93 -22.71 11.28
C LEU A 66 2.24 -21.91 10.16
N GLN A 67 1.80 -22.58 9.10
CA GLN A 67 1.08 -21.97 7.97
C GLN A 67 -0.21 -21.27 8.42
N LYS A 68 -1.00 -21.93 9.28
CA LYS A 68 -2.25 -21.36 9.81
C LYS A 68 -1.99 -20.12 10.66
N ASN A 69 -0.92 -20.12 11.46
CA ASN A 69 -0.56 -18.97 12.28
C ASN A 69 -0.07 -17.79 11.42
N SER A 70 0.74 -18.06 10.39
CA SER A 70 1.14 -17.00 9.45
C SER A 70 -0.09 -16.42 8.72
N LEU A 71 -1.05 -17.25 8.33
CA LEU A 71 -2.25 -16.78 7.63
C LEU A 71 -3.10 -15.86 8.52
N LYS A 72 -3.33 -16.24 9.78
CA LYS A 72 -4.05 -15.39 10.76
C LYS A 72 -3.39 -14.03 10.98
N GLN A 73 -2.05 -13.98 10.95
CA GLN A 73 -1.32 -12.72 11.09
C GLN A 73 -1.53 -11.82 9.87
N VAL A 74 -1.55 -12.38 8.66
CA VAL A 74 -1.84 -11.65 7.43
C VAL A 74 -3.26 -11.09 7.44
N GLU A 75 -4.26 -11.88 7.82
CA GLU A 75 -5.66 -11.44 7.93
C GLU A 75 -5.81 -10.24 8.91
N ALA A 76 -5.09 -10.27 10.03
CA ALA A 76 -5.07 -9.16 10.98
C ALA A 76 -4.39 -7.90 10.42
N LEU A 77 -3.35 -8.06 9.60
CA LEU A 77 -2.67 -6.95 8.92
C LEU A 77 -3.57 -6.33 7.83
N ASP A 78 -4.28 -7.16 7.08
CA ASP A 78 -5.23 -6.70 6.04
C ASP A 78 -6.34 -5.84 6.64
N THR A 79 -6.88 -6.27 7.79
CA THR A 79 -7.90 -5.48 8.51
C THR A 79 -7.35 -4.13 8.96
N LYS A 80 -6.13 -4.09 9.49
CA LYS A 80 -5.47 -2.83 9.89
C LYS A 80 -5.23 -1.91 8.71
N LEU A 81 -4.81 -2.46 7.58
CA LEU A 81 -4.61 -1.72 6.34
C LEU A 81 -5.91 -1.08 5.86
N GLU A 82 -7.01 -1.81 5.90
CA GLU A 82 -8.31 -1.31 5.45
C GLU A 82 -8.87 -0.22 6.35
N ASN A 83 -8.72 -0.37 7.67
CA ASN A 83 -9.07 0.68 8.63
C ASN A 83 -8.26 1.96 8.39
N LEU A 84 -6.96 1.82 8.11
CA LEU A 84 -6.08 2.96 7.84
C LEU A 84 -6.44 3.67 6.53
N LYS A 85 -6.75 2.92 5.46
CA LYS A 85 -7.27 3.50 4.21
C LYS A 85 -8.54 4.29 4.45
N THR A 86 -9.49 3.72 5.19
CA THR A 86 -10.76 4.37 5.51
C THR A 86 -10.54 5.69 6.25
N TYR A 87 -9.65 5.68 7.26
CA TYR A 87 -9.28 6.89 7.99
C TYR A 87 -8.74 7.99 7.05
N PHE A 88 -7.78 7.66 6.19
CA PHE A 88 -7.22 8.64 5.26
C PHE A 88 -8.23 9.14 4.21
N GLN A 89 -9.16 8.30 3.76
CA GLN A 89 -10.21 8.73 2.83
C GLN A 89 -11.18 9.72 3.49
N ASN A 90 -11.53 9.50 4.76
CA ASN A 90 -12.38 10.42 5.52
C ASN A 90 -11.69 11.78 5.72
N GLU A 91 -10.42 11.78 6.13
CA GLU A 91 -9.62 13.01 6.28
C GLU A 91 -9.52 13.77 4.94
N LEU A 92 -9.29 13.06 3.82
CA LEU A 92 -9.23 13.68 2.50
C LEU A 92 -10.58 14.27 2.07
N SER A 93 -11.70 13.60 2.39
CA SER A 93 -13.05 14.10 2.11
C SER A 93 -13.37 15.38 2.89
N ASN A 94 -13.00 15.41 4.18
CA ASN A 94 -13.16 16.59 5.04
C ASN A 94 -12.36 17.78 4.50
N LEU A 95 -11.08 17.55 4.17
CA LEU A 95 -10.21 18.59 3.62
C LEU A 95 -10.73 19.14 2.29
N LYS A 96 -11.21 18.27 1.38
CA LYS A 96 -11.83 18.71 0.12
C LYS A 96 -13.02 19.63 0.35
N SER A 97 -13.87 19.29 1.32
CA SER A 97 -15.06 20.10 1.66
C SER A 97 -14.67 21.47 2.23
N ILE A 98 -13.68 21.50 3.12
CA ILE A 98 -13.15 22.76 3.68
C ILE A 98 -12.58 23.66 2.57
N VAL A 99 -11.75 23.10 1.68
CA VAL A 99 -11.16 23.85 0.57
C VAL A 99 -12.24 24.40 -0.36
N TYR A 100 -13.27 23.61 -0.67
CA TYR A 100 -14.39 24.05 -1.49
C TYR A 100 -15.14 25.24 -0.87
N ASN A 101 -15.41 25.19 0.45
CA ASN A 101 -16.07 26.28 1.15
C ASN A 101 -15.23 27.56 1.13
N ILE A 102 -13.93 27.47 1.43
CA ILE A 102 -13.00 28.61 1.38
C ILE A 102 -12.96 29.23 -0.02
N GLN A 103 -12.88 28.39 -1.06
CA GLN A 103 -12.90 28.87 -2.45
C GLN A 103 -14.20 29.60 -2.79
N THR A 104 -15.32 29.08 -2.31
CA THR A 104 -16.64 29.68 -2.54
C THR A 104 -16.76 31.03 -1.85
N GLU A 105 -16.36 31.12 -0.58
CA GLU A 105 -16.37 32.36 0.20
C GLU A 105 -15.43 33.41 -0.41
N ALA A 106 -14.21 33.03 -0.78
CA ALA A 106 -13.26 33.92 -1.43
C ALA A 106 -13.81 34.47 -2.76
N SER A 107 -14.44 33.61 -3.58
CA SER A 107 -15.08 34.01 -4.84
C SER A 107 -16.20 35.02 -4.62
N PHE A 108 -17.04 34.80 -3.59
CA PHE A 108 -18.12 35.74 -3.24
C PHE A 108 -17.56 37.10 -2.80
N LEU A 109 -16.55 37.11 -1.92
CA LEU A 109 -15.92 38.33 -1.44
C LEU A 109 -15.24 39.11 -2.57
N VAL A 110 -14.55 38.43 -3.49
CA VAL A 110 -13.93 39.07 -4.65
C VAL A 110 -14.99 39.77 -5.51
N LYS A 111 -16.09 39.09 -5.83
CA LYS A 111 -17.20 39.69 -6.60
C LYS A 111 -17.81 40.90 -5.90
N ALA A 112 -18.05 40.81 -4.59
CA ALA A 112 -18.62 41.92 -3.82
C ALA A 112 -17.68 43.15 -3.82
N ILE A 113 -16.36 42.93 -3.77
CA ILE A 113 -15.36 44.00 -3.88
C ILE A 113 -15.36 44.60 -5.29
N GLU A 114 -15.39 43.77 -6.33
CA GLU A 114 -15.47 44.21 -7.73
C GLU A 114 -16.70 45.10 -7.97
N GLU A 115 -17.86 44.67 -7.49
CA GLU A 115 -19.12 45.44 -7.56
C GLU A 115 -19.01 46.79 -6.83
N ASN A 116 -18.49 46.79 -5.59
CA ASN A 116 -18.34 48.02 -4.81
C ASN A 116 -17.39 49.04 -5.48
N ILE A 117 -16.26 48.56 -6.00
CA ILE A 117 -15.29 49.41 -6.70
C ILE A 117 -15.94 50.05 -7.93
N ASN A 118 -16.64 49.25 -8.74
CA ASN A 118 -17.34 49.75 -9.93
C ASN A 118 -18.40 50.80 -9.57
N ASP A 119 -19.22 50.55 -8.55
CA ASP A 119 -20.23 51.49 -8.06
C ASP A 119 -19.61 52.83 -7.60
N ARG A 120 -18.46 52.77 -6.91
CA ARG A 120 -17.77 53.97 -6.44
C ARG A 120 -17.17 54.75 -7.61
N LEU A 121 -16.52 54.06 -8.55
CA LEU A 121 -15.97 54.69 -9.76
C LEU A 121 -17.07 55.41 -10.55
N ASP A 122 -18.22 54.75 -10.75
CA ASP A 122 -19.34 55.35 -11.48
C ASP A 122 -19.88 56.61 -10.80
N LYS A 123 -19.99 56.62 -9.47
CA LYS A 123 -20.40 57.80 -8.68
C LYS A 123 -19.40 58.95 -8.82
N GLU A 124 -18.10 58.66 -8.73
CA GLU A 124 -17.05 59.67 -8.89
C GLU A 124 -17.05 60.27 -10.32
N PHE A 125 -17.09 59.43 -11.36
CA PHE A 125 -17.16 59.90 -12.74
C PHE A 125 -18.41 60.73 -13.03
N LYS A 126 -19.54 60.42 -12.39
CA LYS A 126 -20.77 61.22 -12.50
C LYS A 126 -20.61 62.58 -11.82
N SER A 127 -20.00 62.63 -10.63
CA SER A 127 -19.72 63.89 -9.90
C SER A 127 -18.76 64.79 -10.67
N ILE A 128 -17.66 64.22 -11.20
CA ILE A 128 -16.69 64.96 -12.04
C ILE A 128 -17.39 65.54 -13.27
N ARG A 129 -18.19 64.74 -14.00
CA ARG A 129 -18.96 65.21 -15.16
C ARG A 129 -19.87 66.40 -14.83
N LYS A 130 -20.51 66.39 -13.65
CA LYS A 130 -21.37 67.49 -13.20
C LYS A 130 -20.57 68.76 -12.85
N SER A 131 -19.36 68.61 -12.31
CA SER A 131 -18.49 69.73 -11.91
C SER A 131 -17.84 70.48 -13.07
N ILE A 132 -17.88 69.91 -14.29
CA ILE A 132 -17.37 70.54 -15.52
C ILE A 132 -18.54 70.75 -16.49
N PRO A 133 -19.42 71.74 -16.25
CA PRO A 133 -20.72 71.83 -16.94
C PRO A 133 -20.66 72.24 -18.44
N ASN A 134 -19.48 72.48 -19.04
CA ASN A 134 -19.35 72.79 -20.46
C ASN A 134 -17.92 72.51 -20.99
N LEU A 135 -17.68 71.32 -21.55
CA LEU A 135 -16.50 71.12 -22.43
C LEU A 135 -16.71 71.74 -23.83
N SER A 136 -17.96 71.99 -24.22
CA SER A 136 -18.33 72.60 -25.51
C SER A 136 -17.90 74.07 -25.64
N GLY A 137 -17.57 74.74 -24.53
CA GLY A 137 -17.12 76.14 -24.51
C GLY A 137 -15.59 76.33 -24.63
N LEU A 138 -14.80 75.26 -24.49
CA LEU A 138 -13.35 75.29 -24.73
C LEU A 138 -13.10 75.30 -26.25
N LYS A 139 -13.19 76.49 -26.87
CA LYS A 139 -12.66 76.66 -28.23
C LYS A 139 -11.18 76.30 -28.23
N ALA A 140 -10.77 75.35 -29.06
CA ALA A 140 -9.37 75.13 -29.36
C ALA A 140 -8.77 76.48 -29.79
N VAL A 141 -7.85 77.02 -28.99
CA VAL A 141 -7.05 78.18 -29.40
C VAL A 141 -6.09 77.65 -30.47
N VAL A 142 -6.52 77.73 -31.73
CA VAL A 142 -5.59 77.62 -32.85
C VAL A 142 -4.77 78.91 -32.84
N PRO A 143 -3.45 78.88 -32.61
CA PRO A 143 -2.64 80.08 -32.61
C PRO A 143 -2.78 80.74 -33.97
N ALA A 144 -3.12 82.04 -33.98
CA ALA A 144 -3.28 82.80 -35.20
C ALA A 144 -1.97 82.72 -36.00
N SER A 145 -2.03 82.11 -37.19
CA SER A 145 -0.96 82.16 -38.16
C SER A 145 -0.63 83.63 -38.42
N ASN A 146 0.62 84.03 -38.16
CA ASN A 146 1.13 85.36 -38.47
C ASN A 146 0.78 85.69 -39.93
N VAL A 147 -0.15 86.63 -40.12
CA VAL A 147 -0.42 87.23 -41.43
C VAL A 147 0.81 88.06 -41.78
N VAL A 148 1.70 87.48 -42.57
CA VAL A 148 2.77 88.22 -43.23
C VAL A 148 2.08 89.12 -44.25
N VAL A 149 1.96 90.41 -43.92
CA VAL A 149 1.62 91.47 -44.87
C VAL A 149 2.77 91.52 -45.88
N GLN A 150 2.63 90.84 -47.02
CA GLN A 150 3.50 91.08 -48.15
C GLN A 150 3.00 92.34 -48.87
N ASN A 151 3.61 93.45 -48.48
CA ASN A 151 3.73 94.64 -49.27
C ASN A 151 4.56 94.31 -50.52
N ALA A 152 4.01 94.46 -51.73
CA ALA A 152 4.83 94.62 -52.93
C ALA A 152 4.07 95.39 -54.01
N ASN A 153 4.47 96.66 -54.15
CA ASN A 153 4.28 97.48 -55.34
C ASN A 153 4.81 96.78 -56.60
N LYS A 154 4.01 96.73 -57.67
CA LYS A 154 4.32 97.16 -59.04
C LYS A 154 3.16 96.88 -59.98
#